data_AF-A0AAC9ZDL8-F1
#
_entry.id   AF-A0AAC9ZDL8-F1
#
_cell.length_a   1.000
_cell.length_b   1.000
_cell.length_c   1.000
_cell.angle_alpha   90.00
_cell.angle_beta   90.00
_cell.angle_gamma   90.00
#
_symmetry.space_group_name_H-M   'P 1'
#
loop_
_entity.id
_entity.type
_entity.pdbx_description
1 polymer ?
#
loop_
_entity_poly.entity_id
_entity_poly.type
_entity_poly.pdbx_seq_one_letter_code
_entity_poly.pdbx_strand_id
1 'polypeptide(L)'
;MENNDESLDGLIPRRSPERRLQDLVEGLAELRLTPWGLVQKLEKFGDDRPSRAILRSIERMISGETKVSAEMSVIMSMLLRQHRRLNERYADLRWEITDNGTHHAQIDSWHVYLTPQTRGRWLLSCAAGPERQDYSPPWGHWLDSFELAKHKALVEVEEGMNEFAEIKHEHRQRETS
;
A
#
# COMPACT_ATOMS: atom_id res chain seq x y z
N MET A 1 -28.99 41.24 -1.47
CA MET A 1 -28.31 40.15 -0.75
C MET A 1 -27.25 39.64 -1.70
N GLU A 2 -26.03 40.19 -1.59
CA GLU A 2 -24.89 39.71 -2.37
C GLU A 2 -24.45 38.37 -1.77
N ASN A 3 -24.53 37.31 -2.57
CA ASN A 3 -23.95 36.03 -2.23
C ASN A 3 -22.43 36.17 -2.34
N ASN A 4 -21.76 36.36 -1.21
CA ASN A 4 -20.32 36.16 -1.08
C ASN A 4 -20.06 34.65 -1.19
N ASP A 5 -19.90 34.19 -2.42
CA ASP A 5 -19.31 32.90 -2.73
C ASP A 5 -17.79 33.02 -2.48
N GLU A 6 -17.40 32.99 -1.20
CA GLU A 6 -16.00 32.87 -0.79
C GLU A 6 -15.48 31.52 -1.27
N SER A 7 -14.99 31.49 -2.51
CA SER A 7 -14.44 30.28 -3.08
C SER A 7 -13.24 29.84 -2.22
N LEU A 8 -13.32 28.63 -1.68
CA LEU A 8 -12.23 27.95 -0.99
C LEU A 8 -11.01 27.70 -1.91
N ASP A 9 -11.11 28.08 -3.19
CA ASP A 9 -10.10 27.91 -4.25
C ASP A 9 -8.81 28.73 -3.99
N GLY A 10 -8.84 29.68 -3.03
CA GLY A 10 -7.68 30.47 -2.62
C GLY A 10 -6.89 29.95 -1.41
N LEU A 11 -7.44 29.01 -0.63
CA LEU A 11 -6.83 28.56 0.63
C LEU A 11 -5.82 27.42 0.47
N ILE A 12 -5.89 26.71 -0.66
CA ILE A 12 -4.97 25.61 -0.98
C ILE A 12 -4.24 25.98 -2.27
N PRO A 13 -2.95 26.40 -2.20
CA PRO A 13 -2.19 26.74 -3.38
C PRO A 13 -2.18 25.58 -4.38
N ARG A 14 -2.48 25.87 -5.66
CA ARG A 14 -2.34 24.88 -6.73
C ARG A 14 -0.88 24.44 -6.80
N ARG A 15 -0.64 23.14 -6.61
CA ARG A 15 0.71 22.57 -6.68
C ARG A 15 1.27 22.74 -8.10
N SER A 16 2.47 23.29 -8.21
CA SER A 16 3.18 23.38 -9.49
C SER A 16 3.50 21.97 -10.02
N PRO A 17 3.73 21.82 -11.35
CA PRO A 17 4.16 20.54 -11.92
C PRO A 17 5.41 19.97 -11.25
N GLU A 18 6.39 20.82 -10.93
CA GLU A 18 7.64 20.46 -10.27
C GLU A 18 7.37 19.95 -8.86
N ARG A 19 6.45 20.61 -8.13
CA ARG A 19 6.05 20.15 -6.80
C ARG A 19 5.37 18.79 -6.83
N ARG A 20 4.54 18.52 -7.85
CA ARG A 20 3.90 17.19 -8.01
C ARG A 20 4.90 16.09 -8.33
N LEU A 21 5.91 16.39 -9.15
CA LEU A 21 7.01 15.47 -9.41
C LEU A 21 7.77 15.16 -8.13
N GLN A 22 8.12 16.19 -7.37
CA GLN A 22 8.79 16.03 -6.09
C GLN A 22 7.95 15.19 -5.11
N ASP A 23 6.66 15.50 -4.96
CA ASP A 23 5.73 14.74 -4.11
C ASP A 23 5.65 13.26 -4.54
N LEU A 24 5.68 12.96 -5.84
CA LEU A 24 5.68 11.58 -6.36
C LEU A 24 6.97 10.84 -5.97
N VAL A 25 8.13 11.45 -6.18
CA VAL A 25 9.43 10.83 -5.89
C VAL A 25 9.62 10.63 -4.39
N GLU A 26 9.32 11.65 -3.58
CA GLU A 26 9.37 11.58 -2.11
C GLU A 26 8.38 10.54 -1.58
N GLY A 27 7.17 10.50 -2.13
CA GLY A 27 6.14 9.54 -1.74
C GLY A 27 6.53 8.09 -2.03
N LEU A 28 7.10 7.82 -3.21
CA LEU A 28 7.62 6.50 -3.55
C LEU A 28 8.74 6.06 -2.60
N ALA A 29 9.65 6.98 -2.26
CA ALA A 29 10.73 6.72 -1.33
C ALA A 29 10.20 6.40 0.08
N GLU A 30 9.27 7.21 0.59
CA GLU A 30 8.65 7.00 1.91
C GLU A 30 7.93 5.64 1.97
N LEU A 31 7.14 5.31 0.94
CA LEU A 31 6.42 4.03 0.87
C LEU A 31 7.34 2.83 0.58
N ARG A 32 8.63 3.08 0.29
CA ARG A 32 9.57 2.08 -0.25
C ARG A 32 8.95 1.31 -1.41
N LEU A 33 8.31 2.04 -2.33
CA LEU A 33 7.69 1.49 -3.53
C LEU A 33 8.60 1.70 -4.73
N THR A 34 8.85 0.62 -5.44
CA THR A 34 9.47 0.69 -6.77
C THR A 34 8.41 1.09 -7.80
N PRO A 35 8.81 1.56 -9.00
CA PRO A 35 7.87 1.79 -10.09
C PRO A 35 7.01 0.55 -10.40
N TRP A 36 7.62 -0.63 -10.40
CA TRP A 36 6.89 -1.89 -10.56
C TRP A 36 5.91 -2.17 -9.41
N GLY A 37 6.30 -1.90 -8.17
CA GLY A 37 5.39 -2.00 -7.03
C GLY A 37 4.18 -1.08 -7.17
N LEU A 38 4.36 0.13 -7.69
CA LEU A 38 3.25 1.03 -7.99
C LEU A 38 2.36 0.50 -9.12
N VAL A 39 2.92 -0.12 -10.18
CA VAL A 39 2.13 -0.79 -11.22
C VAL A 39 1.18 -1.82 -10.60
N GLN A 40 1.70 -2.69 -9.72
CA GLN A 40 0.88 -3.72 -9.07
C GLN A 40 -0.26 -3.12 -8.23
N LYS A 41 -0.01 -1.99 -7.54
CA LYS A 41 -1.06 -1.30 -6.79
C LYS A 41 -2.11 -0.69 -7.73
N LEU A 42 -1.71 -0.11 -8.86
CA LEU A 42 -2.63 0.44 -9.85
C LEU A 42 -3.50 -0.65 -10.49
N GLU A 43 -2.93 -1.81 -10.82
CA GLU A 43 -3.68 -2.97 -11.32
C GLU A 43 -4.74 -3.42 -10.30
N LYS A 44 -4.38 -3.49 -9.01
CA LYS A 44 -5.34 -3.79 -7.93
C LYS A 44 -6.43 -2.73 -7.81
N PHE A 45 -6.14 -1.47 -8.11
CA PHE A 45 -7.13 -0.38 -8.13
C PHE A 45 -7.97 -0.35 -9.41
N GLY A 46 -7.76 -1.28 -10.35
CA GLY A 46 -8.55 -1.41 -11.57
C GLY A 46 -7.97 -0.71 -12.79
N ASP A 47 -6.69 -0.33 -12.79
CA ASP A 47 -5.99 0.08 -14.01
C ASP A 47 -5.85 -1.13 -14.95
N ASP A 48 -6.62 -1.14 -16.03
CA ASP A 48 -6.74 -2.24 -16.98
C ASP A 48 -5.72 -2.17 -18.14
N ARG A 49 -4.87 -1.14 -18.14
CA ARG A 49 -3.83 -0.98 -19.15
C ARG A 49 -2.77 -2.08 -18.99
N PRO A 50 -2.08 -2.47 -20.07
CA PRO A 50 -0.98 -3.43 -19.96
C PRO A 50 0.10 -2.94 -18.98
N SER A 51 0.60 -3.81 -18.10
CA SER A 51 1.56 -3.45 -17.03
C SER A 51 2.79 -2.69 -17.56
N ARG A 52 3.28 -3.04 -18.76
CA ARG A 52 4.39 -2.34 -19.42
C ARG A 52 4.06 -0.89 -19.81
N ALA A 53 2.81 -0.62 -20.19
CA ALA A 53 2.35 0.73 -20.50
C ALA A 53 2.22 1.58 -19.23
N ILE A 54 1.68 1.00 -18.15
CA ILE A 54 1.61 1.64 -16.84
C ILE A 54 3.02 1.98 -16.34
N LEU A 55 3.93 0.99 -16.36
CA LEU A 55 5.33 1.17 -15.94
C LEU A 55 6.00 2.31 -16.70
N ARG A 56 5.91 2.31 -18.03
CA ARG A 56 6.48 3.37 -18.87
C ARG A 56 5.90 4.74 -18.53
N SER A 57 4.59 4.82 -18.25
CA SER A 57 3.97 6.08 -17.84
C SER A 57 4.55 6.58 -16.52
N ILE A 58 4.75 5.69 -15.54
CA ILE A 58 5.35 6.02 -14.24
C ILE A 58 6.79 6.49 -14.42
N GLU A 59 7.60 5.76 -15.18
CA GLU A 59 9.01 6.11 -15.44
C GLU A 59 9.14 7.48 -16.11
N ARG A 60 8.29 7.79 -17.10
CA ARG A 60 8.27 9.10 -17.78
C ARG A 60 7.78 10.23 -16.87
N MET A 61 6.91 9.94 -15.91
CA MET A 61 6.54 10.91 -14.88
C MET A 61 7.73 11.18 -13.96
N ILE A 62 8.40 10.13 -13.46
CA ILE A 62 9.57 10.25 -12.59
C ILE A 62 10.75 10.96 -13.28
N SER A 63 10.97 10.72 -14.57
CA SER A 63 12.03 11.39 -15.34
C SER A 63 11.70 12.85 -15.70
N GLY A 64 10.46 13.29 -15.46
CA GLY A 64 9.99 14.62 -15.85
C GLY A 64 9.67 14.78 -17.34
N GLU A 65 9.78 13.72 -18.14
CA GLU A 65 9.34 13.72 -19.55
C GLU A 65 7.84 14.01 -19.70
N THR A 66 7.05 13.61 -18.70
CA THR A 66 5.62 13.88 -18.64
C THR A 66 5.23 14.43 -17.28
N LYS A 67 4.24 15.34 -17.27
CA LYS A 67 3.72 15.89 -16.01
C LYS A 67 3.02 14.79 -15.21
N VAL A 68 3.19 14.83 -13.88
CA VAL A 68 2.43 13.97 -12.97
C VAL A 68 0.95 14.31 -13.07
N SER A 69 0.12 13.31 -13.38
CA SER A 69 -1.33 13.50 -13.49
C SER A 69 -1.97 13.83 -12.14
N ALA A 70 -3.17 14.41 -12.18
CA ALA A 70 -3.90 14.71 -10.96
C ALA A 70 -4.30 13.42 -10.22
N GLU A 71 -4.72 12.41 -10.97
CA GLU A 71 -5.10 11.09 -10.48
C GLU A 71 -3.92 10.41 -9.76
N MET A 72 -2.73 10.44 -10.36
CA MET A 72 -1.52 9.92 -9.73
C MET A 72 -1.20 10.66 -8.42
N SER A 73 -1.39 11.98 -8.39
CA SER A 73 -1.17 12.78 -7.18
C SER A 73 -2.17 12.40 -6.06
N VAL A 74 -3.42 12.10 -6.42
CA VAL A 74 -4.46 11.64 -5.49
C VAL A 74 -4.12 10.25 -4.96
N ILE A 75 -3.78 9.30 -5.83
CA ILE A 75 -3.43 7.93 -5.45
C ILE A 75 -2.23 7.93 -4.50
N MET A 76 -1.17 8.67 -4.84
CA MET A 76 0.01 8.78 -3.98
C MET A 76 -0.34 9.38 -2.60
N SER A 77 -1.20 10.41 -2.59
CA SER A 77 -1.66 11.02 -1.33
C SER A 77 -2.47 10.05 -0.48
N MET A 78 -3.32 9.21 -1.09
CA MET A 78 -4.09 8.18 -0.39
C MET A 78 -3.18 7.12 0.23
N LEU A 79 -2.24 6.59 -0.54
CA LEU A 79 -1.27 5.59 -0.06
C LEU A 79 -0.42 6.13 1.10
N LEU A 80 0.08 7.36 0.98
CA LEU A 80 0.86 8.01 2.05
C LEU A 80 0.03 8.24 3.31
N ARG A 81 -1.21 8.71 3.19
CA ARG A 81 -2.09 8.91 4.34
C ARG A 81 -2.37 7.60 5.06
N GLN A 82 -2.65 6.53 4.31
CA GLN A 82 -2.85 5.20 4.86
C GLN A 82 -1.60 4.71 5.59
N HIS A 83 -0.43 4.78 4.93
CA HIS A 83 0.84 4.37 5.52
C HIS A 83 1.15 5.10 6.82
N ARG A 84 1.06 6.43 6.82
CA ARG A 84 1.33 7.26 8.01
C ARG A 84 0.36 6.96 9.14
N ARG A 85 -0.94 6.85 8.83
CA ARG A 85 -1.98 6.48 9.81
C ARG A 85 -1.74 5.11 10.43
N LEU A 86 -1.32 4.13 9.63
CA LEU A 86 -1.01 2.78 10.11
C LEU A 86 0.22 2.80 11.03
N ASN A 87 1.29 3.49 10.64
CA ASN A 87 2.48 3.62 11.47
C ASN A 87 2.17 4.32 12.80
N GLU A 88 1.30 5.33 12.80
CA GLU A 88 0.87 6.01 14.02
C GLU A 88 0.02 5.09 14.91
N ARG A 89 -0.98 4.40 14.33
CA ARG A 89 -1.86 3.48 15.07
C ARG A 89 -1.11 2.30 15.68
N TYR A 90 -0.07 1.82 15.02
CA TYR A 90 0.69 0.64 15.41
C TYR A 90 2.15 0.98 15.78
N ALA A 91 2.40 2.18 16.28
CA ALA A 91 3.74 2.64 16.67
C ALA A 91 4.40 1.72 17.72
N ASP A 92 3.59 1.16 18.63
CA ASP A 92 4.04 0.28 19.71
C ASP A 92 3.90 -1.22 19.36
N LEU A 93 3.77 -1.57 18.07
CA LEU A 93 3.61 -2.96 17.64
C LEU A 93 4.82 -3.80 18.08
N ARG A 94 4.54 -4.81 18.91
CA ARG A 94 5.55 -5.73 19.42
C ARG A 94 5.69 -6.92 18.48
N TRP A 95 6.93 -7.21 18.13
CA TRP A 95 7.31 -8.37 17.35
C TRP A 95 7.88 -9.44 18.27
N GLU A 96 7.27 -10.60 18.27
CA GLU A 96 7.77 -11.80 18.94
C GLU A 96 8.61 -12.63 17.95
N ILE A 97 9.50 -13.46 18.48
CA ILE A 97 10.46 -14.24 17.70
C ILE A 97 10.34 -15.70 18.12
N THR A 98 10.17 -16.59 17.16
CA THR A 98 10.17 -18.04 17.36
C THR A 98 11.58 -18.62 17.25
N ASP A 99 11.76 -19.87 17.69
CA ASP A 99 13.07 -20.55 17.68
C ASP A 99 13.73 -20.66 16.30
N ASN A 100 12.92 -20.65 15.23
CA ASN A 100 13.39 -20.67 13.84
C ASN A 100 13.71 -19.27 13.26
N GLY A 101 13.63 -18.22 14.09
CA GLY A 101 13.90 -16.83 13.70
C GLY A 101 12.77 -16.13 12.94
N THR A 102 11.58 -16.73 12.83
CA THR A 102 10.39 -16.03 12.30
C THR A 102 9.95 -14.97 13.30
N HIS A 103 9.81 -13.74 12.80
CA HIS A 103 9.19 -12.67 13.57
C HIS A 103 7.68 -12.67 13.31
N HIS A 104 6.87 -12.56 14.35
CA HIS A 104 5.43 -12.41 14.19
C HIS A 104 4.86 -11.33 15.08
N ALA A 105 3.71 -10.79 14.66
CA ALA A 105 2.95 -9.82 15.42
C ALA A 105 1.46 -9.98 15.12
N GLN A 106 0.63 -9.48 16.03
CA GLN A 106 -0.82 -9.40 15.84
C GLN A 106 -1.21 -7.96 15.53
N ILE A 107 -2.02 -7.77 14.49
CA ILE A 107 -2.57 -6.49 14.06
C ILE A 107 -4.09 -6.66 14.00
N ASP A 108 -4.79 -6.09 14.98
CA ASP A 108 -6.20 -6.39 15.25
C ASP A 108 -6.47 -7.91 15.31
N SER A 109 -7.33 -8.47 14.47
CA SER A 109 -7.60 -9.91 14.39
C SER A 109 -6.68 -10.67 13.43
N TRP A 110 -5.71 -9.99 12.81
CA TRP A 110 -4.82 -10.56 11.82
C TRP A 110 -3.46 -10.89 12.42
N HIS A 111 -2.80 -11.88 11.83
CA HIS A 111 -1.45 -12.28 12.20
C HIS A 111 -0.52 -12.06 11.01
N VAL A 112 0.64 -11.47 11.28
CA VAL A 112 1.69 -11.23 10.29
C VAL A 112 2.94 -11.97 10.69
N TYR A 113 3.59 -12.58 9.70
CA TYR A 113 4.80 -13.36 9.85
C TYR A 113 5.87 -12.85 8.88
N LEU A 114 7.06 -12.59 9.40
CA LEU A 114 8.26 -12.27 8.65
C LEU A 114 9.24 -13.43 8.85
N THR A 115 9.33 -14.28 7.84
CA THR A 115 10.16 -15.49 7.92
C THR A 115 11.48 -15.27 7.20
N PRO A 116 12.64 -15.48 7.85
CA PRO A 116 13.94 -15.35 7.21
C PRO A 116 14.10 -16.43 6.14
N GLN A 117 14.78 -16.07 5.06
CA GLN A 117 14.99 -16.94 3.92
C GLN A 117 16.45 -16.91 3.47
N THR A 118 16.79 -17.74 2.48
CA THR A 118 18.14 -17.78 1.93
C THR A 118 18.54 -16.45 1.28
N ARG A 119 19.83 -16.11 1.40
CA ARG A 119 20.46 -14.90 0.84
C ARG A 119 19.92 -13.59 1.41
N GLY A 120 19.56 -13.58 2.70
CA GLY A 120 19.10 -12.37 3.39
C GLY A 120 17.69 -11.91 3.00
N ARG A 121 16.98 -12.70 2.19
CA ARG A 121 15.59 -12.42 1.81
C ARG A 121 14.65 -12.76 2.96
N TRP A 122 13.49 -12.12 2.94
CA TRP A 122 12.44 -12.31 3.92
C TRP A 122 11.12 -12.56 3.21
N LEU A 123 10.35 -13.51 3.72
CA LEU A 123 8.99 -13.76 3.28
C LEU A 123 8.04 -13.06 4.25
N LEU A 124 7.23 -12.13 3.72
CA LEU A 124 6.11 -11.53 4.44
C LEU A 124 4.84 -12.31 4.09
N SER A 125 4.14 -12.81 5.10
CA SER A 125 2.81 -13.42 4.97
C SER A 125 1.88 -12.93 6.08
N CYS A 126 0.56 -12.94 5.83
CA CYS A 126 -0.42 -12.62 6.85
C CYS A 126 -1.69 -13.47 6.70
N ALA A 127 -2.46 -13.60 7.78
CA ALA A 127 -3.70 -14.36 7.80
C ALA A 127 -4.75 -13.71 8.72
N ALA A 128 -6.02 -13.94 8.41
CA ALA A 128 -7.19 -13.45 9.15
C ALA A 128 -7.43 -14.14 10.50
N GLY A 129 -6.46 -14.95 10.94
CA GLY A 129 -6.40 -15.63 12.22
C GLY A 129 -5.15 -16.54 12.32
N PRO A 130 -4.96 -17.24 13.44
CA PRO A 130 -3.78 -18.10 13.68
C PRO A 130 -3.87 -19.48 13.04
N GLU A 131 -5.05 -19.90 12.59
CA GLU A 131 -5.30 -21.27 12.15
C GLU A 131 -4.99 -21.45 10.66
N ARG A 132 -4.62 -22.67 10.28
CA ARG A 132 -4.24 -22.96 8.89
C ARG A 132 -5.40 -22.80 7.90
N GLN A 133 -6.64 -22.95 8.36
CA GLN A 133 -7.83 -22.73 7.54
C GLN A 133 -8.22 -21.25 7.42
N ASP A 134 -7.60 -20.37 8.20
CA ASP A 134 -7.90 -18.94 8.11
C ASP A 134 -7.46 -18.39 6.76
N TYR A 135 -8.22 -17.40 6.29
CA TYR A 135 -7.92 -16.76 5.02
C TYR A 135 -6.53 -16.11 5.07
N SER A 136 -5.70 -16.45 4.11
CA SER A 136 -4.39 -15.85 3.87
C SER A 136 -4.37 -15.33 2.43
N PRO A 137 -4.08 -14.04 2.19
CA PRO A 137 -3.87 -13.54 0.85
C PRO A 137 -2.79 -14.36 0.13
N PRO A 138 -2.93 -14.62 -1.18
CA PRO A 138 -2.05 -15.53 -1.91
C PRO A 138 -0.65 -14.95 -2.20
N TRP A 139 -0.38 -13.70 -1.82
CA TRP A 139 0.85 -13.01 -2.16
C TRP A 139 1.84 -13.01 -0.99
N GLY A 140 2.69 -14.03 -0.94
CA GLY A 140 3.92 -13.98 -0.16
C GLY A 140 4.98 -13.17 -0.91
N HIS A 141 5.35 -11.99 -0.40
CA HIS A 141 6.35 -11.15 -1.04
C HIS A 141 7.74 -11.42 -0.50
N TRP A 142 8.69 -11.65 -1.42
CA TRP A 142 10.12 -11.69 -1.11
C TRP A 142 10.63 -10.27 -0.96
N LEU A 143 11.25 -9.98 0.19
CA LEU A 143 11.78 -8.67 0.52
C LEU A 143 13.26 -8.78 0.87
N ASP A 144 14.05 -7.81 0.43
CA ASP A 144 15.52 -7.90 0.48
C ASP A 144 16.12 -7.63 1.86
N SER A 145 15.30 -7.21 2.83
CA SER A 145 15.74 -7.01 4.21
C SER A 145 14.59 -7.13 5.20
N PHE A 146 14.95 -7.41 6.45
CA PHE A 146 14.03 -7.43 7.58
C PHE A 146 13.33 -6.07 7.75
N GLU A 147 14.08 -4.99 7.62
CA GLU A 147 13.57 -3.62 7.77
C GLU A 147 12.56 -3.26 6.67
N LEU A 148 12.77 -3.74 5.44
CA LEU A 148 11.77 -3.59 4.39
C LEU A 148 10.53 -4.43 4.68
N ALA A 149 10.71 -5.64 5.23
CA ALA A 149 9.62 -6.52 5.61
C ALA A 149 8.73 -5.93 6.72
N LYS A 150 9.33 -5.42 7.79
CA LYS A 150 8.60 -4.68 8.83
C LYS A 150 7.89 -3.45 8.29
N HIS A 151 8.56 -2.68 7.43
CA HIS A 151 7.97 -1.48 6.84
C HIS A 151 6.72 -1.77 6.00
N LYS A 152 6.70 -2.90 5.28
CA LYS A 152 5.56 -3.28 4.43
C LYS A 152 4.47 -4.05 5.18
N ALA A 153 4.80 -4.68 6.31
CA ALA A 153 3.88 -5.51 7.09
C ALA A 153 2.50 -4.87 7.32
N LEU A 154 2.46 -3.63 7.81
CA LEU A 154 1.20 -2.96 8.13
C LEU A 154 0.32 -2.74 6.89
N VAL A 155 0.92 -2.31 5.79
CA VAL A 155 0.19 -2.04 4.54
C VAL A 155 -0.33 -3.33 3.91
N GLU A 156 0.48 -4.39 3.92
CA GLU A 156 0.08 -5.68 3.35
C GLU A 156 -1.03 -6.34 4.17
N VAL A 157 -1.01 -6.20 5.50
CA VAL A 157 -2.12 -6.65 6.35
C VAL A 157 -3.39 -5.86 6.07
N GLU A 158 -3.31 -4.53 5.99
CA GLU A 158 -4.47 -3.68 5.66
C GLU A 158 -5.05 -4.02 4.27
N GLU A 159 -4.20 -4.34 3.28
CA GLU A 159 -4.67 -4.84 1.99
C GLU A 159 -5.37 -6.19 2.09
N GLY A 160 -4.81 -7.13 2.86
CA GLY A 160 -5.47 -8.41 3.14
C GLY A 160 -6.81 -8.23 3.83
N MET A 161 -6.93 -7.29 4.77
CA MET A 161 -8.19 -6.94 5.42
C MET A 161 -9.23 -6.44 4.42
N ASN A 162 -8.84 -5.55 3.51
CA ASN A 162 -9.74 -5.00 2.48
C ASN A 162 -10.21 -6.08 1.50
N GLU A 163 -9.29 -6.88 0.97
CA GLU A 163 -9.63 -7.98 0.05
C GLU A 163 -10.56 -9.00 0.72
N PHE A 164 -10.27 -9.37 1.97
CA PHE A 164 -11.12 -10.31 2.71
C PHE A 164 -12.52 -9.75 2.96
N ALA A 165 -12.64 -8.43 3.20
CA ALA A 165 -13.93 -7.78 3.34
C ALA A 165 -14.73 -7.78 2.03
N GLU A 166 -14.07 -7.55 0.89
CA GLU A 166 -14.69 -7.63 -0.45
C GLU A 166 -15.18 -9.04 -0.75
N ILE A 167 -14.34 -10.07 -0.54
CA ILE A 167 -14.72 -11.48 -0.70
C ILE A 167 -15.95 -11.82 0.14
N LYS A 168 -15.96 -11.42 1.42
CA LYS A 168 -17.12 -11.63 2.31
C LYS A 168 -18.39 -10.94 1.80
N HIS A 169 -18.25 -9.76 1.22
CA HIS A 169 -19.37 -9.02 0.66
C HIS A 169 -19.96 -9.73 -0.56
N GLU A 170 -19.12 -10.16 -1.50
CA GLU A 170 -19.54 -10.88 -2.71
C GLU A 170 -20.22 -12.22 -2.37
N HIS A 171 -19.64 -12.98 -1.43
CA HIS A 171 -20.23 -14.24 -0.97
C HIS A 171 -21.63 -14.03 -0.40
N ARG A 172 -21.81 -12.99 0.44
CA ARG A 172 -23.12 -12.67 1.01
C ARG A 172 -24.15 -12.30 -0.06
N GLN A 173 -23.75 -11.53 -1.08
CA GLN A 173 -24.66 -11.16 -2.17
C GLN A 173 -25.12 -12.38 -2.98
N ARG A 174 -24.23 -13.36 -3.22
CA ARG A 174 -24.55 -14.60 -3.94
C ARG A 174 -25.50 -15.52 -3.17
N GLU A 175 -25.42 -15.55 -1.84
CA GLU A 175 -26.33 -16.34 -1.00
C GLU A 175 -27.74 -15.74 -0.91
N THR A 176 -27.87 -14.43 -1.15
CA THR A 176 -29.15 -13.71 -1.11
C THR A 176 -29.85 -13.56 -2.48
N SER A 177 -29.19 -13.96 -3.57
CA SER A 177 -29.71 -13.88 -4.95
C SER A 177 -30.25 -15.23 -5.41
#